data_AF-A0A972E638-F1
#
_entry.id   AF-A0A972E638-F1
#
_cell.length_a   1.000
_cell.length_b   1.000
_cell.length_c   1.000
_cell.angle_alpha   90.00
_cell.angle_beta   90.00
_cell.angle_gamma   90.00
#
_symmetry.space_group_name_H-M   'P 1'
#
loop_
_entity.id
_entity.type
_entity.pdbx_description
1 polymer ?
#
loop_
_entity_poly.entity_id
_entity_poly.type
_entity_poly.pdbx_seq_one_letter_code
_entity_poly.pdbx_strand_id
1 'polypeptide(L)'
;MKRRRIGIVIFWMLVLSGVCLMAAEYRTSLQAEFPNRVKELEAILGMTIEESVVVVKEFSSVEAFTRETGAPYWIRGFTNAYRICLQSRHLLGESVYRSLLEHELLHWTIRRQAAFPLWFEEGVVCLITGELSGYRDIPVMKNVESVDPITLKNPWEMVSYSLGCLEKVKEIVQKQTEGRP
;
A
#
# COMPACT_ATOMS: atom_id res chain seq x y z
N MET A 1 40.42 -17.00 42.21
CA MET A 1 40.29 -16.86 40.73
C MET A 1 38.89 -17.27 40.26
N LYS A 2 37.89 -16.37 40.29
CA LYS A 2 36.50 -16.71 39.88
C LYS A 2 35.79 -15.61 39.08
N ARG A 3 36.51 -14.58 38.61
CA ARG A 3 35.93 -13.41 37.90
C ARG A 3 36.17 -13.37 36.40
N ARG A 4 36.99 -14.28 35.82
CA ARG A 4 37.35 -14.25 34.38
C ARG A 4 36.45 -15.05 33.44
N ARG A 5 35.56 -15.91 33.95
CA ARG A 5 34.70 -16.77 33.08
C ARG A 5 33.32 -16.18 32.76
N ILE A 6 32.84 -15.19 33.52
CA ILE A 6 31.50 -14.61 33.32
C ILE A 6 31.48 -13.60 32.16
N GLY A 7 32.58 -12.87 31.93
CA GLY A 7 32.66 -11.88 30.85
C GLY A 7 32.67 -12.47 29.43
N ILE A 8 33.13 -13.72 29.26
CA ILE A 8 33.18 -14.36 27.94
C ILE A 8 31.79 -14.89 27.54
N VAL A 9 30.97 -15.33 28.49
CA VAL A 9 29.62 -15.86 28.19
C VAL A 9 28.65 -14.75 27.78
N ILE A 10 28.76 -13.55 28.37
CA ILE A 10 27.90 -12.40 28.01
C ILE A 10 28.26 -11.86 26.62
N PHE A 11 29.53 -11.91 26.23
CA PHE A 11 29.96 -11.49 24.89
C PHE A 11 29.46 -12.44 23.79
N TRP A 12 29.39 -13.75 24.05
CA TRP A 12 28.83 -14.72 23.10
C TRP A 12 27.30 -14.73 23.02
N MET A 13 26.58 -14.31 24.07
CA MET A 13 25.12 -14.12 24.00
C MET A 13 24.70 -12.90 23.18
N LEU A 14 25.56 -11.88 23.06
CA LEU A 14 25.30 -10.70 22.21
C LEU A 14 25.67 -10.93 20.73
N VAL A 15 26.44 -11.97 20.41
CA VAL A 15 26.82 -12.31 19.02
C VAL A 15 25.82 -13.28 18.36
N LEU A 16 24.90 -13.88 19.13
CA LEU A 16 23.84 -14.77 18.64
C LEU A 16 22.49 -14.07 18.39
N SER A 17 22.36 -12.78 18.71
CA SER A 17 21.21 -11.95 18.31
C SER A 17 21.49 -11.16 17.04
N GLY A 18 22.32 -11.70 16.14
CA GLY A 18 22.40 -11.28 14.74
C GLY A 18 21.15 -11.70 13.97
N VAL A 19 19.96 -11.50 14.54
CA VAL A 19 18.74 -11.47 13.74
C VAL A 19 18.88 -10.22 12.89
N CYS A 20 19.44 -10.40 11.69
CA CYS A 20 19.31 -9.44 10.62
C CYS A 20 17.80 -9.27 10.46
N LEU A 21 17.24 -8.20 11.04
CA LEU A 21 15.82 -7.90 10.97
C LEU A 21 15.52 -7.72 9.48
N MET A 22 15.00 -8.77 8.85
CA MET A 22 14.65 -8.78 7.43
C MET A 22 13.48 -7.84 7.14
N ALA A 23 12.79 -7.38 8.18
CA ALA A 23 11.76 -6.37 8.14
C ALA A 23 11.63 -5.64 9.48
N ALA A 24 11.14 -4.41 9.43
CA ALA A 24 10.57 -3.71 10.58
C ALA A 24 9.04 -3.83 10.53
N GLU A 25 8.40 -3.97 11.68
CA GLU A 25 6.94 -3.98 11.79
C GLU A 25 6.47 -2.86 12.71
N TYR A 26 5.41 -2.17 12.30
CA TYR A 26 4.76 -1.14 13.09
C TYR A 26 3.25 -1.15 12.84
N ARG A 27 2.49 -0.52 13.76
CA ARG A 27 1.03 -0.41 13.65
C ARG A 27 0.67 1.03 13.37
N THR A 28 -0.23 1.25 12.41
CA THR A 28 -0.75 2.58 12.10
C THR A 28 -2.16 2.51 11.49
N SER A 29 -2.75 3.65 11.17
CA SER A 29 -4.05 3.79 10.51
C SER A 29 -4.03 4.94 9.51
N LEU A 30 -4.98 4.97 8.57
CA LEU A 30 -5.16 6.11 7.66
C LEU A 30 -5.40 7.41 8.45
N GLN A 31 -6.20 7.33 9.52
CA GLN A 31 -6.51 8.41 10.43
C GLN A 31 -5.25 8.99 11.09
N ALA A 32 -4.33 8.14 11.54
CA ALA A 32 -3.10 8.56 12.21
C ALA A 32 -2.10 9.23 11.25
N GLU A 33 -1.90 8.68 10.05
CA GLU A 33 -0.88 9.16 9.11
C GLU A 33 -1.37 10.26 8.16
N PHE A 34 -2.64 10.20 7.77
CA PHE A 34 -3.25 10.99 6.70
C PHE A 34 -4.71 11.39 7.03
N PRO A 35 -4.96 12.13 8.13
CA PRO A 35 -6.31 12.40 8.64
C PRO A 35 -7.23 13.11 7.63
N ASN A 36 -6.68 13.92 6.72
CA ASN A 36 -7.48 14.60 5.70
C ASN A 36 -8.08 13.63 4.66
N ARG A 37 -7.42 12.49 4.40
CA ARG A 37 -7.88 11.50 3.42
C ARG A 37 -9.09 10.73 3.88
N VAL A 38 -9.31 10.64 5.19
CA VAL A 38 -10.53 10.07 5.76
C VAL A 38 -11.75 10.85 5.28
N LYS A 39 -11.70 12.19 5.32
CA LYS A 39 -12.81 13.05 4.90
C LYS A 39 -13.08 12.96 3.40
N GLU A 40 -12.03 12.86 2.59
CA GLU A 40 -12.17 12.67 1.14
C GLU A 40 -12.79 11.31 0.82
N LEU A 41 -12.36 10.27 1.53
CA LEU A 41 -12.91 8.94 1.38
C LEU A 41 -14.39 8.88 1.81
N GLU A 42 -14.75 9.53 2.94
CA GLU A 42 -16.14 9.70 3.38
C GLU A 42 -16.99 10.40 2.31
N ALA A 43 -16.47 11.46 1.71
CA ALA A 43 -17.17 12.23 0.68
C ALA A 43 -17.42 11.42 -0.60
N ILE A 44 -16.44 10.62 -1.02
CA ILE A 44 -16.54 9.77 -2.21
C ILE A 44 -17.47 8.57 -1.96
N LEU A 45 -17.32 7.91 -0.82
CA LEU A 45 -18.09 6.70 -0.51
C LEU A 45 -19.49 6.99 0.05
N GLY A 46 -19.75 8.22 0.49
CA GLY A 46 -21.03 8.61 1.09
C GLY A 46 -21.33 7.91 2.41
N MET A 47 -20.30 7.46 3.13
CA MET A 47 -20.42 6.74 4.39
C MET A 47 -19.35 7.22 5.38
N THR A 48 -19.63 7.12 6.67
CA THR A 48 -18.63 7.36 7.73
C THR A 48 -17.56 6.27 7.70
N ILE A 49 -16.30 6.66 7.87
CA ILE A 49 -15.17 5.73 7.85
C ILE A 49 -14.72 5.44 9.27
N GLU A 50 -14.88 4.19 9.70
CA GLU A 50 -14.35 3.74 10.99
C GLU A 50 -12.82 3.63 10.96
N GLU A 51 -12.17 3.94 12.09
CA GLU A 51 -10.74 3.75 12.23
C GLU A 51 -10.36 2.28 12.12
N SER A 52 -9.35 2.00 11.30
CA SER A 52 -8.86 0.65 11.04
C SER A 52 -7.35 0.60 11.17
N VAL A 53 -6.88 0.10 12.30
CA VAL A 53 -5.44 -0.11 12.55
C VAL A 53 -4.95 -1.34 11.78
N VAL A 54 -3.78 -1.21 11.16
CA VAL A 54 -3.11 -2.27 10.39
C VAL A 54 -1.68 -2.44 10.87
N VAL A 55 -1.15 -3.66 10.70
CA VAL A 55 0.28 -3.92 10.80
C VAL A 55 0.92 -3.64 9.45
N VAL A 56 1.92 -2.77 9.42
CA VAL A 56 2.78 -2.52 8.27
C VAL A 56 4.08 -3.28 8.46
N LYS A 57 4.43 -4.12 7.49
CA LYS A 57 5.70 -4.83 7.42
C LYS A 57 6.57 -4.20 6.34
N GLU A 58 7.60 -3.47 6.77
CA GLU A 58 8.59 -2.83 5.90
C GLU A 58 9.81 -3.74 5.76
N PHE A 59 10.08 -4.23 4.56
CA PHE A 59 11.19 -5.15 4.29
C PHE A 59 12.51 -4.42 4.09
N SER A 60 13.62 -5.01 4.56
CA SER A 60 14.96 -4.38 4.48
C SER A 60 15.59 -4.39 3.09
N SER A 61 15.07 -5.19 2.16
CA SER A 61 15.55 -5.27 0.77
C SER A 61 14.45 -5.75 -0.19
N VAL A 62 14.62 -5.45 -1.49
CA VAL A 62 13.76 -5.97 -2.57
C VAL A 62 13.79 -7.50 -2.62
N GLU A 63 14.94 -8.11 -2.35
CA GLU A 63 15.09 -9.56 -2.32
C GLU A 63 14.28 -10.19 -1.19
N ALA A 64 14.39 -9.65 0.04
CA ALA A 64 13.60 -10.14 1.17
C ALA A 64 12.10 -9.97 0.93
N PHE A 65 11.68 -8.83 0.37
CA PHE A 65 10.30 -8.56 -0.02
C PHE A 65 9.80 -9.60 -1.03
N THR A 66 10.51 -9.77 -2.15
CA THR A 66 10.14 -10.70 -3.23
C THR A 66 10.08 -12.14 -2.72
N ARG A 67 11.08 -12.56 -1.95
CA ARG A 67 11.18 -13.92 -1.41
C ARG A 67 10.05 -14.24 -0.43
N GLU A 68 9.67 -13.31 0.44
CA GLU A 68 8.62 -13.57 1.43
C GLU A 68 7.20 -13.43 0.84
N THR A 69 7.01 -12.48 -0.07
CA THR A 69 5.67 -12.13 -0.58
C THR A 69 5.32 -12.83 -1.88
N GLY A 70 6.32 -13.28 -2.65
CA GLY A 70 6.13 -13.78 -4.02
C GLY A 70 5.82 -12.68 -5.04
N ALA A 71 5.72 -11.41 -4.61
CA ALA A 71 5.45 -10.29 -5.52
C ALA A 71 6.66 -10.05 -6.43
N PRO A 72 6.45 -9.71 -7.71
CA PRO A 72 7.54 -9.41 -8.63
C PRO A 72 8.30 -8.15 -8.19
N TYR A 73 9.57 -8.03 -8.60
CA TYR A 73 10.49 -6.97 -8.16
C TYR A 73 9.98 -5.54 -8.36
N TRP A 74 9.05 -5.35 -9.30
CA TRP A 74 8.49 -4.06 -9.64
C TRP A 74 7.26 -3.66 -8.81
N ILE A 75 6.70 -4.58 -8.02
CA ILE A 75 5.71 -4.25 -6.99
C ILE A 75 6.43 -3.73 -5.76
N ARG A 76 6.11 -2.50 -5.35
CA ARG A 76 6.78 -1.81 -4.23
C ARG A 76 6.07 -2.03 -2.90
N GLY A 77 4.79 -2.35 -2.94
CA GLY A 77 3.98 -2.64 -1.77
C GLY A 77 2.64 -3.22 -2.19
N PHE A 78 1.94 -3.82 -1.23
CA PHE A 78 0.55 -4.22 -1.40
C PHE A 78 -0.11 -4.44 -0.03
N THR A 79 -1.43 -4.33 -0.03
CA THR A 79 -2.30 -4.68 1.08
C THR A 79 -2.91 -6.05 0.85
N ASN A 80 -2.87 -6.92 1.87
CA ASN A 80 -3.61 -8.17 1.89
C ASN A 80 -4.61 -8.21 3.05
N ALA A 81 -5.25 -9.36 3.28
CA ALA A 81 -6.27 -9.53 4.32
C ALA A 81 -5.78 -9.31 5.76
N TYR A 82 -4.46 -9.32 5.99
CA TYR A 82 -3.86 -9.32 7.33
C TYR A 82 -2.96 -8.12 7.61
N ARG A 83 -2.30 -7.58 6.59
CA ARG A 83 -1.26 -6.55 6.75
C ARG A 83 -0.99 -5.80 5.44
N ILE A 84 -0.25 -4.70 5.57
CA ILE A 84 0.44 -4.02 4.47
C ILE A 84 1.87 -4.52 4.41
N CYS A 85 2.36 -4.85 3.22
CA CYS A 85 3.75 -5.24 2.98
C CYS A 85 4.39 -4.20 2.07
N LEU A 86 5.50 -3.57 2.50
CA LEU A 86 6.20 -2.52 1.74
C LEU A 86 7.68 -2.86 1.56
N GLN A 87 8.26 -2.49 0.41
CA GLN A 87 9.70 -2.41 0.24
C GLN A 87 10.29 -1.29 1.12
N SER A 88 11.60 -1.36 1.40
CA SER A 88 12.28 -0.45 2.34
C SER A 88 12.14 1.03 1.96
N ARG A 89 11.84 1.89 2.94
CA ARG A 89 11.87 3.34 2.79
C ARG A 89 13.26 3.86 2.41
N HIS A 90 14.32 3.18 2.83
CA HIS A 90 15.70 3.55 2.49
C HIS A 90 16.02 3.32 1.01
N LEU A 91 15.33 2.38 0.37
CA LEU A 91 15.48 2.11 -1.06
C LEU A 91 14.57 2.99 -1.91
N LEU A 92 13.34 3.25 -1.44
CA LEU A 92 12.36 4.05 -2.16
C LEU A 92 12.59 5.57 -2.02
N GLY A 93 13.17 6.00 -0.90
CA GLY A 93 13.18 7.39 -0.48
C GLY A 93 11.87 7.79 0.21
N GLU A 94 11.94 8.77 1.11
CA GLU A 94 10.83 9.12 2.01
C GLU A 94 9.55 9.54 1.29
N SER A 95 9.66 10.35 0.22
CA SER A 95 8.50 10.82 -0.52
C SER A 95 7.75 9.69 -1.23
N VAL A 96 8.48 8.76 -1.85
CA VAL A 96 7.88 7.61 -2.55
C VAL A 96 7.29 6.63 -1.55
N TYR A 97 8.01 6.38 -0.45
CA TYR A 97 7.51 5.52 0.62
C TYR A 97 6.23 6.07 1.24
N ARG A 98 6.19 7.38 1.55
CA ARG A 98 5.00 8.02 2.14
C ARG A 98 3.80 7.97 1.19
N SER A 99 4.00 8.22 -0.10
CA SER A 99 2.93 8.08 -1.11
C SER A 99 2.42 6.65 -1.21
N LEU A 100 3.32 5.66 -1.19
CA LEU A 100 2.95 4.24 -1.23
C LEU A 100 2.20 3.83 0.05
N LEU A 101 2.65 4.28 1.22
CA LEU A 101 1.95 4.03 2.48
C LEU A 101 0.53 4.63 2.48
N GLU A 102 0.37 5.84 1.94
CA GLU A 102 -0.95 6.48 1.77
C GLU A 102 -1.87 5.63 0.87
N HIS A 103 -1.37 5.19 -0.28
CA HIS A 103 -2.07 4.30 -1.22
C HIS A 103 -2.54 3.02 -0.53
N GLU A 104 -1.63 2.30 0.15
CA GLU A 104 -1.97 1.03 0.80
C GLU A 104 -2.89 1.20 2.03
N LEU A 105 -2.75 2.28 2.79
CA LEU A 105 -3.67 2.56 3.89
C LEU A 105 -5.09 2.82 3.40
N LEU A 106 -5.25 3.49 2.27
CA LEU A 106 -6.58 3.66 1.66
C LEU A 106 -7.18 2.31 1.25
N HIS A 107 -6.42 1.42 0.60
CA HIS A 107 -6.88 0.06 0.31
C HIS A 107 -7.31 -0.68 1.59
N TRP A 108 -6.47 -0.67 2.63
CA TRP A 108 -6.79 -1.31 3.89
C TRP A 108 -8.09 -0.77 4.49
N THR A 109 -8.20 0.55 4.57
CA THR A 109 -9.37 1.21 5.16
C THR A 109 -10.64 0.90 4.37
N ILE A 110 -10.62 0.99 3.03
CA ILE A 110 -11.79 0.68 2.18
C ILE A 110 -12.28 -0.75 2.42
N ARG A 111 -11.37 -1.73 2.42
CA ARG A 111 -11.70 -3.16 2.62
C ARG A 111 -12.29 -3.48 3.99
N ARG A 112 -12.13 -2.60 4.97
CA ARG A 112 -12.74 -2.74 6.30
C ARG A 112 -14.14 -2.16 6.38
N GLN A 113 -14.51 -1.28 5.46
CA GLN A 113 -15.86 -0.72 5.40
C GLN A 113 -16.80 -1.61 4.59
N ALA A 114 -16.37 -2.04 3.40
CA ALA A 114 -17.20 -2.82 2.51
C ALA A 114 -16.38 -3.62 1.49
N ALA A 115 -17.01 -4.64 0.90
CA ALA A 115 -16.45 -5.39 -0.22
C ALA A 115 -16.80 -4.68 -1.54
N PHE A 116 -15.84 -3.92 -2.07
CA PHE A 116 -15.95 -3.32 -3.41
C PHE A 116 -15.22 -4.17 -4.46
N PRO A 117 -15.61 -4.10 -5.74
CA PRO A 117 -14.80 -4.62 -6.82
C PRO A 117 -13.42 -3.96 -6.84
N LEU A 118 -12.36 -4.73 -7.11
CA LEU A 118 -10.98 -4.26 -7.04
C LEU A 118 -10.69 -3.05 -7.95
N TRP A 119 -11.29 -3.00 -9.14
CA TRP A 119 -11.14 -1.85 -10.05
C TRP A 119 -11.71 -0.56 -9.46
N PHE A 120 -12.79 -0.66 -8.67
CA PHE A 120 -13.41 0.49 -8.04
C PHE A 120 -12.56 0.97 -6.87
N GLU A 121 -12.10 0.01 -6.04
CA GLU A 121 -11.17 0.28 -4.94
C GLU A 121 -9.91 1.00 -5.44
N GLU A 122 -9.23 0.43 -6.43
CA GLU A 122 -8.05 1.03 -7.08
C GLU A 122 -8.33 2.44 -7.60
N GLY A 123 -9.45 2.62 -8.31
CA GLY A 123 -9.81 3.91 -8.89
C GLY A 123 -10.05 5.00 -7.84
N VAL A 124 -10.67 4.65 -6.70
CA VAL A 124 -10.87 5.58 -5.57
C VAL A 124 -9.53 5.93 -4.94
N VAL A 125 -8.65 4.95 -4.71
CA VAL A 125 -7.30 5.19 -4.16
C VAL A 125 -6.52 6.14 -5.06
N CYS A 126 -6.46 5.88 -6.36
CA CYS A 126 -5.75 6.74 -7.32
C CYS A 126 -6.38 8.13 -7.46
N LEU A 127 -7.71 8.25 -7.27
CA LEU A 127 -8.40 9.54 -7.29
C LEU A 127 -7.99 10.42 -6.11
N ILE A 128 -7.92 9.84 -4.91
CA ILE A 128 -7.57 10.54 -3.66
C ILE A 128 -6.08 10.91 -3.64
N THR A 129 -5.21 9.97 -3.99
CA THR A 129 -3.76 10.18 -3.93
C THR A 129 -3.26 11.10 -5.05
N GLY A 130 -3.91 11.08 -6.23
CA GLY A 130 -3.46 11.82 -7.40
C GLY A 130 -2.11 11.34 -7.96
N GLU A 131 -1.65 10.16 -7.53
CA GLU A 131 -0.32 9.61 -7.86
C GLU A 131 -0.13 9.36 -9.36
N LEU A 132 -1.24 9.25 -10.11
CA LEU A 132 -1.22 9.00 -11.55
C LEU A 132 -1.12 10.28 -12.40
N SER A 133 -1.16 11.47 -11.80
CA SER A 133 -1.21 12.75 -12.53
C SER A 133 0.00 13.02 -13.45
N GLY A 134 1.14 12.37 -13.20
CA GLY A 134 2.35 12.48 -14.01
C GLY A 134 2.39 11.58 -15.26
N TYR A 135 1.51 10.59 -15.38
CA TYR A 135 1.54 9.63 -16.48
C TYR A 135 0.65 10.11 -17.64
N ARG A 136 1.27 10.55 -18.75
CA ARG A 136 0.55 11.11 -19.91
C ARG A 136 0.59 10.24 -21.16
N ASP A 137 1.65 9.46 -21.34
CA ASP A 137 1.91 8.69 -22.56
C ASP A 137 1.64 7.18 -22.42
N ILE A 138 0.93 6.78 -21.36
CA ILE A 138 0.55 5.38 -21.14
C ILE A 138 -0.89 5.19 -21.64
N PRO A 139 -1.12 4.26 -22.58
CA PRO A 139 -2.47 3.94 -23.04
C PRO A 139 -3.34 3.51 -21.86
N VAL A 140 -4.53 4.10 -21.74
CA VAL A 140 -5.45 3.77 -20.66
C VAL A 140 -6.14 2.44 -20.95
N MET A 141 -6.06 1.50 -20.00
CA MET A 141 -6.70 0.19 -20.13
C MET A 141 -8.23 0.36 -20.11
N LYS A 142 -8.91 -0.31 -21.03
CA LYS A 142 -10.38 -0.37 -21.08
C LYS A 142 -10.85 -1.72 -20.52
N ASN A 143 -12.12 -1.76 -20.10
CA ASN A 143 -12.75 -2.95 -19.50
C ASN A 143 -12.03 -3.48 -18.25
N VAL A 144 -11.51 -2.57 -17.41
CA VAL A 144 -10.79 -2.89 -16.16
C VAL A 144 -11.60 -3.76 -15.22
N GLU A 145 -12.93 -3.76 -15.30
CA GLU A 145 -13.79 -4.60 -14.47
C GLU A 145 -13.67 -6.10 -14.77
N SER A 146 -13.15 -6.46 -15.95
CA SER A 146 -12.92 -7.84 -16.37
C SER A 146 -11.46 -8.27 -16.25
N VAL A 147 -10.59 -7.40 -15.74
CA VAL A 147 -9.16 -7.66 -15.61
C VAL A 147 -8.84 -8.06 -14.18
N ASP A 148 -8.10 -9.16 -14.04
CA ASP A 148 -7.48 -9.54 -12.77
C ASP A 148 -6.05 -8.94 -12.72
N PRO A 149 -5.76 -7.97 -11.84
CA PRO A 149 -4.46 -7.31 -11.76
C PRO A 149 -3.29 -8.26 -11.47
N ILE A 150 -3.55 -9.44 -10.90
CA ILE A 150 -2.49 -10.43 -10.66
C ILE A 150 -1.92 -11.01 -11.96
N THR A 151 -2.67 -10.89 -13.06
CA THR A 151 -2.27 -11.41 -14.38
C THR A 151 -1.42 -10.42 -15.18
N LEU A 152 -1.29 -9.18 -14.70
CA LEU A 152 -0.50 -8.14 -15.34
C LEU A 152 0.99 -8.45 -15.24
N LYS A 153 1.70 -8.27 -16.35
CA LYS A 153 3.05 -8.83 -16.54
C LYS A 153 4.15 -7.83 -16.24
N ASN A 154 3.84 -6.54 -16.25
CA ASN A 154 4.82 -5.48 -16.14
C ASN A 154 4.24 -4.22 -15.50
N PRO A 155 5.09 -3.26 -15.09
CA PRO A 155 4.65 -2.05 -14.39
C PRO A 155 3.75 -1.17 -15.23
N TRP A 156 3.96 -1.12 -16.54
CA TRP A 156 3.19 -0.26 -17.45
C TRP A 156 1.77 -0.77 -17.64
N GLU A 157 1.57 -2.08 -17.65
CA GLU A 157 0.24 -2.69 -17.61
C GLU A 157 -0.49 -2.36 -16.30
N MET A 158 0.21 -2.38 -15.15
CA MET A 158 -0.36 -1.96 -13.87
C MET A 158 -0.78 -0.49 -13.89
N VAL A 159 0.10 0.40 -14.34
CA VAL A 159 -0.23 1.83 -14.46
C VAL A 159 -1.38 2.06 -15.45
N SER A 160 -1.38 1.36 -16.58
CA SER A 160 -2.47 1.39 -17.57
C SER A 160 -3.81 0.94 -16.97
N TYR A 161 -3.81 -0.12 -16.16
CA TYR A 161 -4.97 -0.58 -15.40
C TYR A 161 -5.44 0.46 -14.39
N SER A 162 -4.56 0.97 -13.53
CA SER A 162 -4.92 1.97 -12.51
C SER A 162 -5.44 3.28 -13.13
N LEU A 163 -4.90 3.70 -14.28
CA LEU A 163 -5.45 4.82 -15.06
C LEU A 163 -6.89 4.54 -15.53
N GLY A 164 -7.18 3.32 -16.00
CA GLY A 164 -8.52 2.93 -16.44
C GLY A 164 -9.52 2.88 -15.27
N CYS A 165 -9.08 2.37 -14.12
CA CYS A 165 -9.83 2.40 -12.86
C CYS A 165 -10.17 3.84 -12.45
N LEU A 166 -9.18 4.73 -12.49
CA LEU A 166 -9.34 6.15 -12.18
C LEU A 166 -10.33 6.84 -13.12
N GLU A 167 -10.24 6.61 -14.43
CA GLU A 167 -11.19 7.17 -15.41
C GLU A 167 -12.63 6.75 -15.07
N LYS A 168 -12.86 5.46 -14.82
CA LYS A 168 -14.21 4.96 -14.50
C LYS A 168 -14.75 5.52 -13.19
N VAL A 169 -13.95 5.60 -12.15
CA VAL A 169 -14.38 6.20 -10.88
C VAL A 169 -14.70 7.69 -11.05
N LYS A 170 -13.89 8.44 -11.81
CA LYS A 170 -14.19 9.85 -12.13
C LYS A 170 -15.53 10.01 -12.84
N GLU A 171 -15.85 9.15 -13.81
CA GLU A 171 -17.14 9.17 -14.48
C GLU A 171 -18.32 8.93 -13.52
N ILE A 172 -18.16 8.01 -12.56
CA ILE A 172 -19.19 7.71 -11.55
C ILE A 172 -19.40 8.91 -10.63
N VAL A 173 -18.31 9.47 -10.09
CA VAL A 173 -18.36 10.62 -9.18
C VAL A 173 -18.96 11.83 -9.88
N GLN A 174 -18.58 12.10 -11.14
CA GLN A 174 -19.13 13.20 -11.93
C GLN A 174 -20.65 13.05 -12.12
N LYS A 175 -21.12 11.87 -12.53
CA LYS A 175 -22.57 11.60 -12.70
C LYS A 175 -23.35 11.77 -11.40
N GLN A 176 -22.76 11.40 -10.26
CA GLN A 176 -23.37 11.62 -8.95
C GLN A 176 -23.46 13.11 -8.57
N THR A 177 -22.51 13.93 -9.00
CA THR A 177 -22.55 15.39 -8.77
C THR A 177 -23.53 16.11 -9.70
N GLU A 178 -23.65 15.69 -10.96
CA GLU A 178 -24.58 16.28 -11.94
C GLU A 178 -26.05 15.93 -11.66
N GLY A 179 -26.31 14.81 -10.98
CA GLY A 179 -27.64 14.36 -10.59
C GLY A 179 -28.18 14.90 -9.26
N ARG A 180 -27.44 15.78 -8.57
CA ARG A 180 -27.93 16.47 -7.36
C ARG A 180 -28.54 17.82 -7.76
N PRO A 181 -29.81 18.11 -7.41
CA PRO A 181 -30.47 19.38 -7.72
C PRO A 181 -29.80 20.58 -7.04
#